data_AF-A0A4Y1Q233-F1
#
_entry.id   AF-A0A4Y1Q233-F1
#
_cell.length_a   1.000
_cell.length_b   1.000
_cell.length_c   1.000
_cell.angle_alpha   90.00
_cell.angle_beta   90.00
_cell.angle_gamma   90.00
#
_symmetry.space_group_name_H-M   'P 1'
#
loop_
_entity.id
_entity.type
_entity.pdbx_description
1 polymer ?
#
loop_
_entity_poly.entity_id
_entity_poly.type
_entity_poly.pdbx_seq_one_letter_code
_entity_poly.pdbx_strand_id
1 'polypeptide(L)'
;IFITDDPDASVDIPTLPGQRRWGVNKLEGFLGPLVQKGLRSVILFGVPLTCEKDGSGSPADDPQGPVIQAIQTLRSLFPELYIAC
;
A
#
# COMPACT_ATOMS: atom_id res chain seq x y z
N ILE A 1 -0.01 5.40 3.36
CA ILE A 1 0.44 4.97 2.02
C ILE A 1 -0.77 4.52 1.24
N PHE A 2 -0.96 5.03 0.03
CA PHE A 2 -2.06 4.62 -0.85
C PHE A 2 -1.60 3.45 -1.72
N ILE A 3 -2.30 2.32 -1.65
CA ILE A 3 -1.94 1.08 -2.37
C ILE A 3 -3.01 0.75 -3.40
N THR A 4 -2.64 0.36 -4.61
CA THR A 4 -3.58 -0.03 -5.69
C THR A 4 -3.43 -1.49 -6.07
N ASP A 5 -4.38 -2.01 -6.84
CA ASP A 5 -4.36 -3.40 -7.32
C ASP A 5 -3.29 -3.66 -8.38
N ASP A 6 -2.90 -2.65 -9.17
CA ASP A 6 -1.79 -2.78 -10.11
C ASP A 6 -0.46 -2.90 -9.34
N PRO A 7 0.22 -4.07 -9.38
CA PRO A 7 1.42 -4.31 -8.58
C PRO A 7 2.60 -3.41 -8.95
N ASP A 8 2.64 -2.86 -10.16
CA ASP A 8 3.74 -2.03 -10.65
C ASP A 8 3.40 -0.54 -10.69
N ALA A 9 2.22 -0.16 -10.20
CA ALA A 9 1.73 1.21 -10.22
C ALA A 9 2.64 2.19 -9.46
N SER A 10 2.72 3.38 -10.03
CA SER A 10 3.33 4.56 -9.42
C SER A 10 2.63 5.80 -9.98
N VAL A 11 1.39 6.02 -9.54
CA VAL A 11 0.48 7.01 -10.12
C VAL A 11 0.41 8.25 -9.24
N ASP A 12 0.70 9.41 -9.80
CA ASP A 12 0.60 10.69 -9.09
C ASP A 12 -0.85 10.99 -8.67
N ILE A 13 -1.01 11.60 -7.49
CA ILE A 13 -2.30 12.09 -7.00
C ILE A 13 -2.33 13.62 -7.23
N PRO A 14 -3.04 14.14 -8.24
CA PRO A 14 -2.94 15.57 -8.61
C PRO A 14 -3.31 16.54 -7.49
N THR A 15 -4.24 16.15 -6.63
CA THR A 15 -4.70 16.95 -5.48
C THR A 15 -3.79 16.86 -4.26
N LEU A 16 -2.79 15.97 -4.28
CA LEU A 16 -1.80 15.79 -3.21
C LEU A 16 -0.38 15.81 -3.82
N PRO A 17 0.19 17.00 -4.10
CA PRO A 17 1.50 17.13 -4.72
C PRO A 17 2.58 16.33 -3.99
N GLY A 18 3.38 15.58 -4.74
CA GLY A 18 4.42 14.69 -4.22
C GLY A 18 3.92 13.36 -3.65
N GLN A 19 2.61 13.10 -3.68
CA GLN A 19 2.03 11.82 -3.26
C GLN A 19 1.64 10.96 -4.46
N ARG A 20 1.79 9.65 -4.28
CA ARG A 20 1.51 8.63 -5.28
C ARG A 20 0.65 7.52 -4.69
N ARG A 21 -0.08 6.85 -5.58
CA ARG A 21 -0.60 5.51 -5.35
C ARG A 21 0.41 4.50 -5.85
N TRP A 22 0.70 3.51 -5.02
CA TRP A 22 1.77 2.54 -5.24
C TRP A 22 1.22 1.15 -5.46
N GLY A 23 1.84 0.43 -6.38
CA GLY A 23 1.74 -1.03 -6.46
C GLY A 23 2.71 -1.70 -5.49
N VAL A 24 2.39 -2.93 -5.09
CA VAL A 24 3.15 -3.69 -4.09
C VAL A 24 4.62 -3.90 -4.48
N ASN A 25 4.92 -4.08 -5.77
CA ASN A 25 6.29 -4.29 -6.27
C ASN A 25 7.16 -3.03 -6.16
N LYS A 26 6.56 -1.85 -6.00
CA LYS A 26 7.28 -0.57 -5.87
C LYS A 26 7.55 -0.17 -4.41
N LEU A 27 6.97 -0.89 -3.44
CA LEU A 27 7.05 -0.52 -2.03
C LEU A 27 8.46 -0.59 -1.46
N GLU A 28 9.26 -1.57 -1.86
CA GLU A 28 10.64 -1.69 -1.39
C GLU A 28 11.47 -0.46 -1.80
N GLY A 29 11.41 -0.08 -3.08
CA GLY A 29 12.16 1.08 -3.60
C GLY A 29 11.70 2.40 -2.99
N PHE A 30 10.41 2.54 -2.70
CA PHE A 30 9.87 3.75 -2.07
C PHE A 30 10.20 3.84 -0.57
N LEU A 31 9.94 2.77 0.19
CA LEU A 31 10.06 2.79 1.65
C LEU A 31 11.46 2.46 2.14
N GLY A 32 12.25 1.68 1.42
CA GLY A 32 13.60 1.28 1.82
C GLY A 32 14.48 2.45 2.28
N PRO A 33 14.62 3.53 1.49
CA PRO A 33 15.36 4.71 1.90
C PRO A 33 14.78 5.42 3.13
N LEU A 34 13.45 5.37 3.34
CA LEU A 34 12.78 6.00 4.48
C LEU A 34 12.98 5.19 5.77
N VAL A 35 12.90 3.87 5.68
CA VAL A 35 13.18 2.95 6.78
C VAL A 35 14.64 3.09 7.22
N GLN A 36 15.60 3.17 6.28
CA GLN A 36 17.01 3.44 6.58
C GLN A 36 17.23 4.78 7.29
N LYS A 37 16.39 5.79 7.00
CA LYS A 37 16.39 7.10 7.67
C LYS A 37 15.65 7.12 9.01
N GLY A 38 15.10 5.99 9.45
CA GLY A 38 14.46 5.85 10.76
C GLY A 38 12.93 5.90 10.74
N LEU A 39 12.26 5.75 9.59
CA LEU A 39 10.81 5.54 9.57
C LEU A 39 10.45 4.27 10.35
N ARG A 40 9.54 4.39 11.32
CA ARG A 40 9.14 3.29 12.22
C ARG A 40 7.70 2.81 12.05
N SER A 41 6.85 3.61 11.43
CA SER A 41 5.44 3.24 11.25
C SER A 41 4.87 3.78 9.94
N VAL A 42 3.96 3.01 9.36
CA VAL A 42 3.14 3.40 8.21
C VAL A 42 1.67 3.06 8.48
N ILE A 43 0.76 3.87 7.93
CA ILE A 43 -0.67 3.56 7.84
C ILE A 43 -1.02 3.25 6.38
N LEU A 44 -1.80 2.21 6.12
CA LEU A 44 -2.16 1.77 4.77
C LEU A 44 -3.59 2.20 4.41
N PHE A 45 -3.76 2.65 3.16
CA PHE A 45 -5.07 2.96 2.57
C PHE A 45 -5.19 2.24 1.23
N GLY A 46 -6.13 1.30 1.13
CA GLY A 46 -6.41 0.60 -0.12
C GLY A 46 -7.18 1.47 -1.09
N VAL A 47 -6.78 1.44 -2.36
CA VAL A 47 -7.46 2.09 -3.48
C VAL A 47 -7.77 1.02 -4.52
N PRO A 48 -8.82 0.20 -4.28
CA PRO A 48 -9.21 -0.82 -5.23
C PRO A 48 -9.88 -0.17 -6.45
N LEU A 49 -9.36 -0.51 -7.61
CA LEU A 49 -9.76 -0.09 -8.95
C LEU A 49 -10.38 -1.25 -9.75
N THR A 50 -10.02 -2.50 -9.45
CA THR A 50 -10.46 -3.69 -10.22
C THR A 50 -11.59 -4.46 -9.57
N CYS A 51 -11.84 -4.27 -8.26
CA CYS A 51 -12.92 -4.97 -7.56
C CYS A 51 -14.30 -4.33 -7.83
N GLU A 52 -15.35 -5.15 -7.75
CA GLU A 52 -16.72 -4.65 -7.67
C GLU A 52 -16.98 -4.12 -6.25
N LYS A 53 -17.53 -2.92 -6.15
CA LYS A 53 -17.89 -2.31 -4.85
C LYS A 53 -19.35 -2.61 -4.55
N ASP A 54 -19.61 -3.14 -3.37
CA ASP A 54 -20.96 -3.37 -2.87
C ASP A 54 -21.26 -2.56 -1.60
N GLY A 55 -22.53 -2.54 -1.20
CA GLY A 55 -23.00 -1.79 -0.03
C GLY A 55 -22.52 -2.34 1.32
N SER A 56 -22.03 -3.59 1.35
CA SER A 56 -21.44 -4.21 2.54
C SER A 56 -19.93 -4.01 2.65
N GLY A 57 -19.26 -3.60 1.57
CA GLY A 57 -17.82 -3.54 1.48
C GLY A 57 -17.16 -4.93 1.46
N SER A 58 -17.78 -5.94 0.86
CA SER A 58 -17.23 -7.32 0.85
C SER A 58 -15.78 -7.46 0.35
N PRO A 59 -15.23 -6.59 -0.52
CA PRO A 59 -13.82 -6.69 -0.92
C PRO A 59 -12.82 -6.21 0.15
N ALA A 60 -13.28 -5.68 1.28
CA ALA A 60 -12.41 -5.03 2.27
C ALA A 60 -11.37 -5.97 2.90
N ASP A 61 -11.69 -7.26 3.01
CA ASP A 61 -10.85 -8.31 3.59
C ASP A 61 -10.40 -9.38 2.57
N ASP A 62 -10.51 -9.09 1.28
CA ASP A 62 -10.02 -9.97 0.21
C ASP A 62 -8.50 -10.21 0.37
N PRO A 63 -8.03 -11.47 0.51
CA PRO A 63 -6.61 -11.79 0.57
C PRO A 63 -5.79 -11.31 -0.64
N GLN A 64 -6.45 -11.15 -1.79
CA GLN A 64 -5.84 -10.59 -3.01
C GLN A 64 -5.94 -9.07 -3.08
N GLY A 65 -6.65 -8.44 -2.14
CA GLY A 65 -6.81 -7.01 -2.05
C GLY A 65 -5.51 -6.26 -1.77
N PRO A 66 -5.43 -4.98 -2.16
CA PRO A 66 -4.17 -4.23 -2.21
C PRO A 66 -3.56 -4.03 -0.81
N VAL A 67 -4.39 -3.85 0.21
CA VAL A 67 -3.92 -3.67 1.60
C VAL A 67 -3.33 -4.95 2.15
N ILE A 68 -4.02 -6.09 2.02
CA ILE A 68 -3.56 -7.37 2.58
C ILE A 68 -2.27 -7.81 1.88
N GLN A 69 -2.20 -7.68 0.56
CA GLN A 69 -0.97 -7.93 -0.20
C GLN A 69 0.18 -7.03 0.27
N ALA A 70 -0.06 -5.73 0.45
CA ALA A 70 0.96 -4.82 0.98
C ALA A 70 1.42 -5.17 2.39
N ILE A 71 0.52 -5.59 3.29
CA ILE A 71 0.89 -6.03 4.65
C ILE A 71 1.87 -7.20 4.58
N GLN A 72 1.57 -8.21 3.77
CA GLN A 72 2.43 -9.40 3.62
C GLN A 72 3.81 -9.01 3.07
N THR A 73 3.85 -8.20 2.01
CA THR A 73 5.11 -7.70 1.41
C THR A 73 5.92 -6.88 2.41
N LEU A 74 5.30 -5.92 3.11
CA LEU A 74 6.00 -5.03 4.04
C LEU A 74 6.53 -5.76 5.27
N ARG A 75 5.79 -6.76 5.80
CA ARG A 75 6.30 -7.59 6.90
C ARG A 75 7.51 -8.42 6.49
N SER A 76 7.55 -8.89 5.24
CA SER A 76 8.71 -9.64 4.73
C SER A 76 9.92 -8.73 4.49
N LEU A 77 9.71 -7.53 3.95
CA LEU A 77 10.79 -6.60 3.61
C LEU A 77 11.33 -5.86 4.84
N PHE A 78 10.45 -5.45 5.74
CA PHE A 78 10.75 -4.59 6.89
C PHE A 78 10.12 -5.14 8.17
N PRO A 79 10.65 -6.23 8.77
CA PRO A 79 10.03 -6.91 9.92
C PRO A 79 9.80 -6.00 11.15
N GLU A 80 10.64 -4.98 11.32
CA GLU A 80 10.58 -4.03 12.44
C GLU A 80 9.67 -2.81 12.18
N LEU A 81 9.07 -2.70 10.98
CA LEU A 81 8.18 -1.60 10.62
C LEU A 81 6.78 -1.86 11.19
N TYR A 82 6.27 -0.94 12.00
CA TYR A 82 4.91 -1.03 12.51
C TYR A 82 3.89 -0.64 11.44
N ILE A 83 2.97 -1.56 11.14
CA ILE A 83 1.94 -1.37 10.11
C ILE A 83 0.59 -1.15 10.78
N ALA A 84 -0.01 0.02 10.55
CA ALA A 84 -1.38 0.34 10.89
C ALA A 84 -2.29 0.17 9.65
N CYS A 85 -3.50 -0.35 9.86
CA CYS A 85 -4.52 -0.57 8.83
C CYS A 85 -5.91 -0.35 9.42
#